data_AF-A0A4U1JHP1-F1
#
_entry.id   AF-A0A4U1JHP1-F1
#
_cell.length_a   1.000
_cell.length_b   1.000
_cell.length_c   1.000
_cell.angle_alpha   90.00
_cell.angle_beta   90.00
_cell.angle_gamma   90.00
#
_symmetry.space_group_name_H-M   'P 1'
#
loop_
_entity.id
_entity.type
_entity.pdbx_description
1 polymer ?
#
loop_
_entity_poly.entity_id
_entity_poly.type
_entity_poly.pdbx_seq_one_letter_code
_entity_poly.pdbx_strand_id
1 'polypeptide(L)'
;MAASDAVEAAKNRVSALIEPISGGVGQDVSYDELFEAIKAEVDKAQSLEGGKIDWAKIVTNAEELLSEKSKDFRLAVYYAAAKAHTDGVQGAVDGLVVINELNTAFWDKMYPPIKRPRTRGNLMSWYGDQVAAAIGTFNPTAKDADLVGALEQQTRQLDGELRDKLGDAYPGMGSLRESSRRMLASVPKEAPPPPPPPPPPPPPPPPPPPPPPPPPPVERAAPPPPAAVARQAPPPPPAYSAPAVETAPVEVPDGTAITDADSANVVLDQVSTLLMRAGDALRAADPSSAFAYRMSRTGLWLFMQQDPPAEGGQTYLPSPPDHVRGAFDGMAEASNWDGILASVDEVVSEHRLWLDPHRHVSNALEQLGYTDAKLTHLREVALLLQRAPTLVEFTFNDGVPLADDLTKAWIDAEVRPVLGSGGGGGGGGAAAGGAPGGKGFRALDKAIGEARNLIENGDPLGAIQAVAKVAGQAVTPVDKFRGKLAIAQVCLQLGQLAIARAQLDGLERMAKQHKLDEWDPELCAELYGALYTALRGLNQGYEVSEEARKRENEAFERLCELDAAAAFRISIT
;
A
#
# COMPACT_ATOMS: atom_id res chain seq x y z
N MET A 1 -5.21 -34.24 22.75
CA MET A 1 -6.02 -35.28 22.09
C MET A 1 -5.33 -35.55 20.76
N ALA A 2 -6.04 -35.79 19.65
CA ALA A 2 -5.50 -35.64 18.31
C ALA A 2 -6.32 -34.61 17.51
N ALA A 3 -5.73 -34.04 16.45
CA ALA A 3 -6.44 -33.11 15.56
C ALA A 3 -7.70 -33.75 14.93
N SER A 4 -7.69 -35.07 14.70
CA SER A 4 -8.87 -35.86 14.32
C SER A 4 -10.04 -35.69 15.28
N ASP A 5 -9.77 -35.63 16.58
CA ASP A 5 -10.77 -35.66 17.63
C ASP A 5 -11.42 -34.27 17.76
N ALA A 6 -10.66 -33.21 17.50
CA ALA A 6 -11.16 -31.84 17.38
C ALA A 6 -12.02 -31.64 16.11
N VAL A 7 -11.65 -32.26 14.98
CA VAL A 7 -12.48 -32.29 13.76
C VAL A 7 -13.77 -33.09 14.00
N GLU A 8 -13.71 -34.24 14.67
CA GLU A 8 -14.90 -35.03 14.99
C GLU A 8 -15.82 -34.30 15.96
N ALA A 9 -15.27 -33.61 16.97
CA ALA A 9 -16.05 -32.73 17.85
C ALA A 9 -16.72 -31.57 17.08
N ALA A 10 -16.07 -31.03 16.05
CA ALA A 10 -16.64 -30.01 15.16
C ALA A 10 -17.80 -30.58 14.32
N LYS A 11 -17.62 -31.76 13.68
CA LYS A 11 -18.69 -32.48 12.97
C LYS A 11 -19.93 -32.69 13.83
N ASN A 12 -19.74 -33.07 15.09
CA ASN A 12 -20.84 -33.27 16.03
C ASN A 12 -21.58 -31.95 16.36
N ARG A 13 -20.86 -30.81 16.47
CA ARG A 13 -21.48 -29.48 16.66
C ARG A 13 -22.28 -29.00 15.45
N VAL A 14 -21.76 -29.21 14.23
CA VAL A 14 -22.37 -28.67 12.99
C VAL A 14 -23.26 -29.69 12.24
N SER A 15 -23.57 -30.83 12.85
CA SER A 15 -24.31 -31.96 12.28
C SER A 15 -25.59 -31.54 11.53
N ALA A 16 -26.46 -30.75 12.16
CA ALA A 16 -27.69 -30.23 11.56
C ALA A 16 -27.47 -29.39 10.27
N LEU A 17 -26.29 -28.77 10.12
CA LEU A 17 -25.95 -27.94 8.97
C LEU A 17 -25.44 -28.76 7.78
N ILE A 18 -24.96 -30.00 8.02
CA ILE A 18 -24.40 -30.89 6.99
C ILE A 18 -25.36 -32.01 6.55
N GLU A 19 -26.38 -32.37 7.35
CA GLU A 19 -27.35 -33.42 7.02
C GLU A 19 -28.23 -33.08 5.77
N PRO A 20 -28.60 -34.06 4.91
CA PRO A 20 -29.34 -33.77 3.66
C PRO A 20 -30.78 -33.29 3.88
N ILE A 21 -31.12 -32.12 3.34
CA ILE A 21 -32.47 -31.54 3.42
C ILE A 21 -33.41 -32.34 2.52
N SER A 22 -34.40 -33.01 3.13
CA SER A 22 -35.34 -33.93 2.47
C SER A 22 -34.65 -35.02 1.61
N GLY A 23 -33.44 -35.46 2.01
CA GLY A 23 -32.64 -36.41 1.23
C GLY A 23 -31.84 -35.80 0.08
N GLY A 24 -31.75 -34.47 0.00
CA GLY A 24 -31.03 -33.74 -1.03
C GLY A 24 -30.47 -32.40 -0.53
N VAL A 25 -30.55 -31.38 -1.37
CA VAL A 25 -29.94 -30.05 -1.17
C VAL A 25 -30.95 -28.94 -0.86
N GLY A 26 -32.23 -29.26 -0.64
CA GLY A 26 -33.29 -28.26 -0.48
C GLY A 26 -33.58 -27.49 -1.77
N GLN A 27 -33.82 -26.18 -1.66
CA GLN A 27 -34.21 -25.28 -2.76
C GLN A 27 -33.22 -24.10 -2.96
N ASP A 28 -33.34 -23.35 -4.05
CA ASP A 28 -32.54 -22.14 -4.27
C ASP A 28 -33.06 -21.01 -3.36
N VAL A 29 -32.17 -20.40 -2.58
CA VAL A 29 -32.48 -19.33 -1.61
C VAL A 29 -32.10 -17.93 -2.12
N SER A 30 -31.75 -17.76 -3.40
CA SER A 30 -31.35 -16.47 -3.99
C SER A 30 -32.41 -15.34 -3.96
N TYR A 31 -33.59 -15.60 -3.38
CA TYR A 31 -34.68 -14.64 -3.14
C TYR A 31 -35.34 -14.84 -1.75
N ASP A 32 -34.71 -15.59 -0.84
CA ASP A 32 -35.21 -15.76 0.54
C ASP A 32 -34.83 -14.54 1.39
N GLU A 33 -35.76 -14.05 2.20
CA GLU A 33 -35.57 -12.83 3.02
C GLU A 33 -34.37 -12.95 3.97
N LEU A 34 -34.09 -14.14 4.51
CA LEU A 34 -32.93 -14.36 5.38
C LEU A 34 -31.61 -14.39 4.60
N PHE A 35 -31.62 -14.82 3.33
CA PHE A 35 -30.44 -14.87 2.48
C PHE A 35 -30.06 -13.47 1.98
N GLU A 36 -31.03 -12.67 1.55
CA GLU A 36 -30.79 -11.27 1.23
C GLU A 36 -30.44 -10.46 2.49
N ALA A 37 -30.96 -10.81 3.68
CA ALA A 37 -30.51 -10.23 4.93
C ALA A 37 -29.06 -10.60 5.31
N ILE A 38 -28.57 -11.81 4.96
CA ILE A 38 -27.15 -12.17 5.12
C ILE A 38 -26.27 -11.36 4.17
N LYS A 39 -26.65 -11.25 2.89
CA LYS A 39 -25.92 -10.42 1.92
C LYS A 39 -25.88 -8.96 2.36
N ALA A 40 -27.00 -8.40 2.80
CA ALA A 40 -27.05 -7.04 3.32
C ALA A 40 -26.21 -6.81 4.59
N GLU A 41 -25.78 -7.86 5.30
CA GLU A 41 -24.73 -7.75 6.33
C GLU A 41 -23.32 -7.86 5.73
N VAL A 42 -23.08 -8.81 4.82
CA VAL A 42 -21.78 -9.01 4.15
C VAL A 42 -21.38 -7.81 3.28
N ASP A 43 -22.32 -7.27 2.51
CA ASP A 43 -22.11 -6.17 1.57
C ASP A 43 -21.78 -4.85 2.30
N LYS A 44 -22.03 -4.74 3.61
CA LYS A 44 -21.53 -3.61 4.43
C LYS A 44 -20.00 -3.53 4.43
N ALA A 45 -19.30 -4.65 4.26
CA ALA A 45 -17.84 -4.68 4.10
C ALA A 45 -17.35 -3.92 2.86
N GLN A 46 -18.24 -3.70 1.88
CA GLN A 46 -17.96 -3.00 0.62
C GLN A 46 -18.81 -1.73 0.46
N SER A 47 -19.69 -1.41 1.42
CA SER A 47 -20.52 -0.22 1.39
C SER A 47 -19.73 1.02 1.78
N LEU A 48 -19.89 2.08 0.98
CA LEU A 48 -19.35 3.42 1.23
C LEU A 48 -19.92 4.06 2.51
N GLU A 49 -20.99 3.49 3.08
CA GLU A 49 -21.64 3.93 4.32
C GLU A 49 -20.99 3.39 5.61
N GLY A 50 -19.98 2.51 5.51
CA GLY A 50 -19.14 2.12 6.66
C GLY A 50 -19.83 1.28 7.74
N GLY A 51 -20.86 0.51 7.39
CA GLY A 51 -21.65 -0.27 8.36
C GLY A 51 -20.86 -1.40 9.04
N LYS A 52 -20.98 -1.52 10.38
CA LYS A 52 -20.49 -2.71 11.09
C LYS A 52 -21.35 -3.93 10.73
N ILE A 53 -20.68 -5.02 10.37
CA ILE A 53 -21.27 -6.32 10.05
C ILE A 53 -21.80 -6.98 11.34
N ASP A 54 -23.05 -7.41 11.35
CA ASP A 54 -23.59 -8.25 12.42
C ASP A 54 -23.33 -9.74 12.10
N TRP A 55 -22.14 -10.20 12.50
CA TRP A 55 -21.75 -11.61 12.35
C TRP A 55 -22.67 -12.57 13.11
N ALA A 56 -23.25 -12.17 14.25
CA ALA A 56 -24.16 -13.04 14.99
C ALA A 56 -25.48 -13.25 14.23
N LYS A 57 -26.03 -12.19 13.63
CA LYS A 57 -27.16 -12.26 12.70
C LYS A 57 -26.85 -13.12 11.47
N ILE A 58 -25.65 -13.04 10.90
CA ILE A 58 -25.25 -13.92 9.78
C ILE A 58 -25.24 -15.39 10.25
N VAL A 59 -24.68 -15.69 11.43
CA VAL A 59 -24.70 -17.06 12.00
C VAL A 59 -26.13 -17.56 12.14
N THR A 60 -27.01 -16.85 12.86
CA THR A 60 -28.40 -17.30 13.10
C THR A 60 -29.19 -17.50 11.80
N ASN A 61 -29.15 -16.53 10.87
CA ASN A 61 -29.85 -16.64 9.60
C ASN A 61 -29.31 -17.81 8.74
N ALA A 62 -27.99 -18.03 8.75
CA ALA A 62 -27.38 -19.10 7.95
C ALA A 62 -27.61 -20.48 8.58
N GLU A 63 -27.70 -20.60 9.91
CA GLU A 63 -28.04 -21.85 10.59
C GLU A 63 -29.47 -22.30 10.27
N GLU A 64 -30.47 -21.40 10.29
CA GLU A 64 -31.84 -21.72 9.85
C GLU A 64 -31.84 -22.16 8.38
N LEU A 65 -31.22 -21.38 7.48
CA LEU A 65 -31.25 -21.69 6.05
C LEU A 65 -30.50 -22.98 5.70
N LEU A 66 -29.34 -23.25 6.33
CA LEU A 66 -28.55 -24.47 6.08
C LEU A 66 -29.19 -25.72 6.68
N SER A 67 -29.93 -25.61 7.78
CA SER A 67 -30.62 -26.76 8.38
C SER A 67 -31.98 -27.06 7.72
N GLU A 68 -32.77 -26.04 7.41
CA GLU A 68 -34.16 -26.22 6.94
C GLU A 68 -34.38 -26.06 5.42
N LYS A 69 -33.74 -25.08 4.76
CA LYS A 69 -34.14 -24.64 3.41
C LYS A 69 -33.20 -25.02 2.27
N SER A 70 -31.87 -24.89 2.43
CA SER A 70 -30.92 -25.06 1.32
C SER A 70 -29.52 -25.48 1.76
N LYS A 71 -28.91 -26.40 1.01
CA LYS A 71 -27.45 -26.55 0.95
C LYS A 71 -26.94 -25.63 -0.16
N ASP A 72 -26.64 -24.39 0.21
CA ASP A 72 -26.03 -23.39 -0.67
C ASP A 72 -24.56 -23.14 -0.29
N PHE A 73 -23.68 -23.10 -1.28
CA PHE A 73 -22.25 -22.84 -1.13
C PHE A 73 -21.97 -21.45 -0.56
N ARG A 74 -22.78 -20.44 -0.93
CA ARG A 74 -22.66 -19.08 -0.42
C ARG A 74 -23.01 -19.03 1.05
N LEU A 75 -24.10 -19.70 1.44
CA LEU A 75 -24.48 -19.83 2.85
C LEU A 75 -23.40 -20.52 3.68
N ALA A 76 -22.87 -21.65 3.21
CA ALA A 76 -21.81 -22.38 3.90
C ALA A 76 -20.58 -21.49 4.16
N VAL A 77 -20.21 -20.66 3.18
CA VAL A 77 -19.07 -19.74 3.28
C VAL A 77 -19.37 -18.52 4.16
N TYR A 78 -20.54 -17.89 4.04
CA TYR A 78 -20.94 -16.77 4.90
C TYR A 78 -21.09 -17.21 6.36
N TYR A 79 -21.68 -18.38 6.61
CA TYR A 79 -21.73 -19.03 7.92
C TYR A 79 -20.32 -19.22 8.50
N ALA A 80 -19.43 -19.87 7.74
CA ALA A 80 -18.10 -20.20 8.22
C ALA A 80 -17.23 -18.95 8.50
N ALA A 81 -17.36 -17.90 7.69
CA ALA A 81 -16.70 -16.61 7.95
C ALA A 81 -17.26 -15.96 9.23
N ALA A 82 -18.59 -15.94 9.39
CA ALA A 82 -19.23 -15.36 10.55
C ALA A 82 -18.90 -16.11 11.85
N LYS A 83 -18.88 -17.45 11.82
CA LYS A 83 -18.44 -18.28 12.95
C LYS A 83 -17.00 -17.99 13.36
N ALA A 84 -16.08 -17.75 12.42
CA ALA A 84 -14.72 -17.35 12.76
C ALA A 84 -14.69 -16.00 13.51
N HIS A 85 -15.54 -15.04 13.14
CA HIS A 85 -15.66 -13.75 13.82
C HIS A 85 -16.41 -13.81 15.17
N THR A 86 -17.32 -14.77 15.39
CA THR A 86 -18.05 -14.91 16.68
C THR A 86 -17.35 -15.83 17.69
N ASP A 87 -16.76 -16.94 17.23
CA ASP A 87 -16.21 -18.01 18.06
C ASP A 87 -14.68 -18.18 17.87
N GLY A 88 -14.03 -17.29 17.12
CA GLY A 88 -12.59 -17.31 16.87
C GLY A 88 -12.11 -18.57 16.15
N VAL A 89 -10.97 -19.10 16.58
CA VAL A 89 -10.38 -20.34 16.01
C VAL A 89 -11.35 -21.53 16.12
N GLN A 90 -12.20 -21.59 17.14
CA GLN A 90 -13.17 -22.68 17.26
C GLN A 90 -14.24 -22.62 16.16
N GLY A 91 -14.78 -21.42 15.89
CA GLY A 91 -15.71 -21.20 14.80
C GLY A 91 -15.09 -21.33 13.42
N ALA A 92 -13.80 -21.00 13.27
CA ALA A 92 -13.06 -21.24 12.04
C ALA A 92 -12.96 -22.73 11.71
N VAL A 93 -12.67 -23.60 12.69
CA VAL A 93 -12.66 -25.06 12.51
C VAL A 93 -14.06 -25.60 12.20
N ASP A 94 -15.07 -25.16 12.95
CA ASP A 94 -16.47 -25.60 12.74
C ASP A 94 -16.98 -25.19 11.35
N GLY A 95 -16.66 -23.97 10.91
CA GLY A 95 -16.98 -23.46 9.58
C GLY A 95 -16.25 -24.19 8.44
N LEU A 96 -14.94 -24.47 8.60
CA LEU A 96 -14.19 -25.28 7.63
C LEU A 96 -14.79 -26.69 7.47
N VAL A 97 -15.25 -27.30 8.57
CA VAL A 97 -15.91 -28.61 8.55
C VAL A 97 -17.23 -28.54 7.80
N VAL A 98 -18.07 -27.51 8.00
CA VAL A 98 -19.30 -27.33 7.19
C VAL A 98 -18.97 -27.25 5.70
N ILE A 99 -17.96 -26.46 5.31
CA ILE A 99 -17.58 -26.33 3.90
C ILE A 99 -17.05 -27.66 3.34
N ASN A 100 -16.15 -28.37 4.05
CA ASN A 100 -15.57 -29.64 3.59
C ASN A 100 -16.62 -30.75 3.45
N GLU A 101 -17.52 -30.92 4.42
CA GLU A 101 -18.56 -31.97 4.35
C GLU A 101 -19.58 -31.68 3.25
N LEU A 102 -20.01 -30.42 3.07
CA LEU A 102 -20.92 -30.04 1.98
C LEU A 102 -20.24 -30.15 0.60
N ASN A 103 -18.95 -29.80 0.49
CA ASN A 103 -18.14 -30.01 -0.72
C ASN A 103 -17.85 -31.49 -1.01
N THR A 104 -17.96 -32.37 -0.03
CA THR A 104 -17.84 -33.83 -0.19
C THR A 104 -19.16 -34.45 -0.61
N ALA A 105 -20.28 -34.06 0.03
CA ALA A 105 -21.58 -34.68 -0.18
C ALA A 105 -22.39 -34.12 -1.37
N PHE A 106 -22.22 -32.82 -1.69
CA PHE A 106 -23.19 -32.09 -2.54
C PHE A 106 -22.60 -31.22 -3.65
N TRP A 107 -21.28 -31.22 -3.88
CA TRP A 107 -20.57 -30.28 -4.78
C TRP A 107 -21.31 -29.90 -6.09
N ASP A 108 -21.73 -30.90 -6.87
CA ASP A 108 -22.38 -30.73 -8.18
C ASP A 108 -23.86 -30.36 -8.12
N LYS A 109 -24.50 -30.55 -6.94
CA LYS A 109 -25.94 -30.39 -6.70
C LYS A 109 -26.28 -29.14 -5.90
N MET A 110 -25.37 -28.70 -5.02
CA MET A 110 -25.58 -27.59 -4.10
C MET A 110 -25.77 -26.26 -4.85
N TYR A 111 -26.59 -25.39 -4.27
CA TYR A 111 -26.88 -24.08 -4.87
C TYR A 111 -25.70 -23.10 -4.67
N PRO A 112 -25.54 -22.08 -5.52
CA PRO A 112 -26.04 -22.06 -6.89
C PRO A 112 -25.26 -23.09 -7.74
N PRO A 113 -25.87 -23.72 -8.76
CA PRO A 113 -25.19 -24.65 -9.65
C PRO A 113 -23.95 -24.05 -10.31
N ILE A 114 -22.94 -24.88 -10.61
CA ILE A 114 -21.62 -24.46 -11.12
C ILE A 114 -21.71 -23.97 -12.59
N LYS A 115 -22.27 -22.77 -12.79
CA LYS A 115 -22.32 -22.05 -14.07
C LYS A 115 -21.10 -21.15 -14.29
N ARG A 116 -20.44 -20.72 -13.21
CA ARG A 116 -19.27 -19.84 -13.19
C ARG A 116 -18.31 -20.28 -12.07
N PRO A 117 -17.36 -21.21 -12.34
CA PRO A 117 -16.42 -21.71 -11.33
C PRO A 117 -15.69 -20.60 -10.56
N ARG A 118 -15.28 -19.53 -11.25
CA ARG A 118 -14.54 -18.40 -10.67
C ARG A 118 -15.34 -17.62 -9.62
N THR A 119 -16.68 -17.72 -9.62
CA THR A 119 -17.52 -17.14 -8.55
C THR A 119 -17.39 -17.94 -7.24
N ARG A 120 -17.29 -19.28 -7.28
CA ARG A 120 -16.97 -20.07 -6.07
C ARG A 120 -15.52 -19.83 -5.64
N GLY A 121 -14.58 -19.74 -6.57
CA GLY A 121 -13.18 -19.47 -6.28
C GLY A 121 -12.92 -18.11 -5.61
N ASN A 122 -13.45 -17.02 -6.17
CA ASN A 122 -13.33 -15.68 -5.58
C ASN A 122 -13.98 -15.60 -4.18
N LEU A 123 -15.13 -16.25 -3.98
CA LEU A 123 -15.79 -16.30 -2.68
C LEU A 123 -14.96 -17.06 -1.62
N MET A 124 -14.20 -18.08 -2.04
CA MET A 124 -13.26 -18.77 -1.16
C MET A 124 -12.00 -17.94 -0.85
N SER A 125 -11.53 -17.08 -1.77
CA SER A 125 -10.48 -16.10 -1.45
C SER A 125 -10.95 -15.15 -0.35
N TRP A 126 -12.12 -14.52 -0.54
CA TRP A 126 -12.77 -13.64 0.46
C TRP A 126 -12.91 -14.34 1.83
N TYR A 127 -13.33 -15.61 1.84
CA TYR A 127 -13.39 -16.41 3.05
C TYR A 127 -12.03 -16.58 3.74
N GLY A 128 -10.99 -16.89 2.97
CA GLY A 128 -9.63 -17.03 3.47
C GLY A 128 -9.12 -15.73 4.13
N ASP A 129 -9.46 -14.58 3.55
CA ASP A 129 -9.10 -13.28 4.09
C ASP A 129 -9.91 -12.94 5.36
N GLN A 130 -11.22 -13.18 5.36
CA GLN A 130 -12.09 -12.97 6.53
C GLN A 130 -11.69 -13.81 7.73
N VAL A 131 -11.43 -15.11 7.54
CA VAL A 131 -11.03 -16.00 8.64
C VAL A 131 -9.63 -15.67 9.12
N ALA A 132 -8.70 -15.31 8.22
CA ALA A 132 -7.36 -14.86 8.60
C ALA A 132 -7.40 -13.60 9.48
N ALA A 133 -8.26 -12.63 9.14
CA ALA A 133 -8.50 -11.44 9.98
C ALA A 133 -9.11 -11.82 11.34
N ALA A 134 -10.15 -12.67 11.35
CA ALA A 134 -10.85 -13.08 12.56
C ALA A 134 -9.96 -13.81 13.59
N ILE A 135 -9.00 -14.62 13.12
CA ILE A 135 -8.11 -15.41 13.99
C ILE A 135 -6.72 -14.77 14.20
N GLY A 136 -6.39 -13.68 13.50
CA GLY A 136 -5.03 -13.14 13.41
C GLY A 136 -4.41 -12.68 14.73
N THR A 137 -5.24 -12.36 15.72
CA THR A 137 -4.82 -11.96 17.08
C THR A 137 -4.73 -13.11 18.08
N PHE A 138 -5.10 -14.34 17.69
CA PHE A 138 -5.11 -15.49 18.59
C PHE A 138 -3.69 -16.02 18.86
N ASN A 139 -3.30 -16.04 20.13
CA ASN A 139 -1.99 -16.54 20.57
C ASN A 139 -2.15 -17.91 21.28
N PRO A 140 -1.84 -19.03 20.62
CA PRO A 140 -2.16 -20.37 21.13
C PRO A 140 -1.34 -20.79 22.35
N THR A 141 -1.95 -21.59 23.22
CA THR A 141 -1.29 -22.30 24.32
C THR A 141 -1.10 -23.78 23.97
N ALA A 142 -0.39 -24.52 24.82
CA ALA A 142 -0.23 -25.97 24.67
C ALA A 142 -1.56 -26.75 24.68
N LYS A 143 -2.65 -26.17 25.25
CA LYS A 143 -3.99 -26.78 25.25
C LYS A 143 -4.70 -26.67 23.90
N ASP A 144 -4.33 -25.68 23.10
CA ASP A 144 -4.99 -25.36 21.83
C ASP A 144 -4.39 -26.15 20.65
N ALA A 145 -3.36 -26.96 20.92
CA ALA A 145 -2.61 -27.75 19.94
C ALA A 145 -3.51 -28.63 19.04
N ASP A 146 -4.52 -29.27 19.62
CA ASP A 146 -5.46 -30.12 18.88
C ASP A 146 -6.35 -29.29 17.93
N LEU A 147 -6.81 -28.13 18.40
CA LEU A 147 -7.71 -27.24 17.66
C LEU A 147 -6.98 -26.51 16.53
N VAL A 148 -5.77 -26.01 16.79
CA VAL A 148 -4.91 -25.40 15.77
C VAL A 148 -4.41 -26.45 14.77
N GLY A 149 -4.18 -27.70 15.22
CA GLY A 149 -3.91 -28.83 14.34
C GLY A 149 -5.09 -29.15 13.41
N ALA A 150 -6.32 -29.14 13.93
CA ALA A 150 -7.54 -29.29 13.13
C ALA A 150 -7.71 -28.14 12.12
N LEU A 151 -7.39 -26.90 12.50
CA LEU A 151 -7.41 -25.74 11.62
C LEU A 151 -6.48 -25.91 10.41
N GLU A 152 -5.20 -26.25 10.61
CA GLU A 152 -4.27 -26.46 9.48
C GLU A 152 -4.72 -27.65 8.63
N GLN A 153 -5.11 -28.77 9.25
CA GLN A 153 -5.57 -29.97 8.54
C GLN A 153 -6.78 -29.67 7.65
N GLN A 154 -7.81 -29.02 8.18
CA GLN A 154 -9.03 -28.71 7.42
C GLN A 154 -8.82 -27.62 6.37
N THR A 155 -7.97 -26.62 6.66
CA THR A 155 -7.58 -25.59 5.66
C THR A 155 -6.81 -26.23 4.51
N ARG A 156 -5.87 -27.14 4.80
CA ARG A 156 -5.06 -27.84 3.79
C ARG A 156 -5.89 -28.80 2.95
N GLN A 157 -6.85 -29.49 3.56
CA GLN A 157 -7.81 -30.33 2.84
C GLN A 157 -8.63 -29.47 1.87
N LEU A 158 -9.26 -28.39 2.36
CA LEU A 158 -10.13 -27.54 1.57
C LEU A 158 -9.39 -26.85 0.41
N ASP A 159 -8.18 -26.35 0.64
CA ASP A 159 -7.35 -25.73 -0.42
C ASP A 159 -6.93 -26.73 -1.51
N GLY A 160 -6.67 -27.99 -1.14
CA GLY A 160 -6.42 -29.07 -2.10
C GLY A 160 -7.66 -29.42 -2.91
N GLU A 161 -8.78 -29.71 -2.23
CA GLU A 161 -10.04 -30.06 -2.89
C GLU A 161 -10.55 -28.96 -3.83
N LEU A 162 -10.46 -27.69 -3.43
CA LEU A 162 -10.88 -26.57 -4.29
C LEU A 162 -9.97 -26.41 -5.50
N ARG A 163 -8.66 -26.60 -5.35
CA ARG A 163 -7.69 -26.56 -6.45
C ARG A 163 -7.97 -27.66 -7.48
N ASP A 164 -8.25 -28.88 -7.03
CA ASP A 164 -8.61 -30.00 -7.90
C ASP A 164 -9.99 -29.80 -8.56
N LYS A 165 -10.97 -29.20 -7.85
CA LYS A 165 -12.35 -29.00 -8.34
C LYS A 165 -12.55 -27.74 -9.21
N LEU A 166 -11.65 -26.76 -9.15
CA LEU A 166 -11.81 -25.44 -9.82
C LEU A 166 -10.63 -25.04 -10.73
N GLY A 167 -9.42 -25.57 -10.54
CA GLY A 167 -8.23 -25.20 -11.31
C GLY A 167 -7.95 -23.70 -11.31
N ASP A 168 -7.64 -23.14 -12.49
CA ASP A 168 -7.35 -21.71 -12.72
C ASP A 168 -8.48 -20.75 -12.27
N ALA A 169 -9.66 -21.27 -11.93
CA ALA A 169 -10.77 -20.50 -11.41
C ALA A 169 -10.72 -20.29 -9.88
N TYR A 170 -9.73 -20.84 -9.17
CA TYR A 170 -9.54 -20.70 -7.72
C TYR A 170 -8.22 -19.95 -7.40
N PRO A 171 -8.29 -18.70 -6.91
CA PRO A 171 -7.10 -17.92 -6.54
C PRO A 171 -6.29 -18.47 -5.36
N GLY A 172 -6.86 -19.39 -4.57
CA GLY A 172 -6.27 -19.87 -3.32
C GLY A 172 -6.85 -19.21 -2.06
N MET A 173 -6.55 -19.78 -0.90
CA MET A 173 -6.82 -19.18 0.43
C MET A 173 -5.50 -18.78 1.10
N GLY A 174 -4.67 -17.99 0.42
CA GLY A 174 -3.29 -17.70 0.84
C GLY A 174 -3.17 -17.19 2.29
N SER A 175 -3.99 -16.19 2.63
CA SER A 175 -4.06 -15.57 3.97
C SER A 175 -4.34 -16.59 5.08
N LEU A 176 -5.36 -17.45 4.90
CA LEU A 176 -5.71 -18.50 5.87
C LEU A 176 -4.68 -19.64 5.92
N ARG A 177 -4.09 -20.00 4.77
CA ARG A 177 -3.04 -21.03 4.68
C ARG A 177 -1.79 -20.64 5.46
N GLU A 178 -1.33 -19.40 5.36
CA GLU A 178 -0.17 -18.96 6.15
C GLU A 178 -0.55 -18.64 7.60
N SER A 179 -1.71 -18.04 7.90
CA SER A 179 -2.15 -17.80 9.28
C SER A 179 -2.30 -19.09 10.10
N SER A 180 -2.96 -20.12 9.55
CA SER A 180 -3.10 -21.43 10.22
C SER A 180 -1.75 -22.14 10.41
N ARG A 181 -0.85 -22.08 9.42
CA ARG A 181 0.50 -22.64 9.49
C ARG A 181 1.38 -21.93 10.53
N ARG A 182 1.35 -20.58 10.55
CA ARG A 182 2.06 -19.74 11.52
C ARG A 182 1.55 -20.00 12.94
N MET A 183 0.24 -20.11 13.11
CA MET A 183 -0.40 -20.44 14.39
C MET A 183 -0.01 -21.84 14.87
N LEU A 184 0.01 -22.85 13.99
CA LEU A 184 0.48 -24.20 14.34
C LEU A 184 1.97 -24.22 14.73
N ALA A 185 2.79 -23.38 14.09
CA ALA A 185 4.21 -23.24 14.42
C ALA A 185 4.47 -22.49 15.74
N SER A 186 3.54 -21.67 16.23
CA SER A 186 3.67 -20.94 17.51
C SER A 186 3.14 -21.70 18.73
N VAL A 187 2.45 -22.83 18.55
CA VAL A 187 1.96 -23.68 19.66
C VAL A 187 3.13 -24.10 20.59
N PRO A 188 3.09 -23.73 21.88
CA PRO A 188 4.11 -24.16 22.84
C PRO A 188 4.10 -25.68 22.99
N LYS A 189 5.26 -26.33 22.79
CA LYS A 189 5.42 -27.76 23.05
C LYS A 189 5.24 -28.02 24.55
N GLU A 190 4.35 -28.93 24.90
CA GLU A 190 4.06 -29.29 26.29
C GLU A 190 5.34 -29.74 27.00
N ALA A 191 5.66 -29.10 28.12
CA ALA A 191 6.82 -29.47 28.92
C ALA A 191 6.55 -30.84 29.58
N PRO A 192 7.54 -31.76 29.64
CA PRO A 192 7.36 -33.03 30.32
C PRO A 192 6.96 -32.80 31.78
N PRO A 193 6.03 -33.60 32.33
CA PRO A 193 5.53 -33.39 33.69
C PRO A 193 6.69 -33.40 34.70
N PRO A 194 6.63 -32.56 35.75
CA PRO A 194 7.70 -32.48 36.74
C PRO A 194 7.93 -33.86 37.36
N PRO A 195 9.20 -34.26 37.60
CA PRO A 195 9.50 -35.57 38.17
C PRO A 195 8.79 -35.73 39.52
N PRO A 196 8.27 -36.95 39.83
CA PRO A 196 7.57 -37.18 41.08
C PRO A 196 8.48 -36.82 42.27
N PRO A 197 7.92 -36.27 43.36
CA PRO A 197 8.71 -35.90 44.53
C PRO A 197 9.47 -37.12 45.05
N PRO A 198 10.74 -36.95 45.49
CA PRO A 198 11.57 -38.07 45.90
C PRO A 198 10.90 -38.82 47.07
N PRO A 199 10.97 -40.16 47.10
CA PRO A 199 10.38 -40.95 48.17
C PRO A 199 10.96 -40.54 49.53
N PRO A 200 10.16 -40.57 50.62
CA PRO A 200 10.65 -40.21 51.94
C PRO A 200 11.84 -41.10 52.34
N PRO A 201 12.86 -40.54 53.02
CA PRO A 201 14.09 -41.26 53.31
C PRO A 201 13.81 -42.49 54.19
N PRO A 202 14.44 -43.65 53.90
CA PRO A 202 14.24 -44.87 54.69
C PRO A 202 14.74 -44.68 56.13
N PRO A 203 14.12 -45.32 57.13
CA PRO A 203 14.57 -45.23 58.52
C PRO A 203 15.99 -45.80 58.69
N PRO A 204 16.81 -45.23 59.59
CA PRO A 204 18.21 -45.60 59.73
C PRO A 204 18.39 -47.04 60.26
N PRO A 205 19.34 -47.83 59.71
CA PRO A 205 19.66 -49.16 60.23
C PRO A 205 20.36 -49.10 61.59
N PRO A 206 20.23 -50.13 62.45
CA PRO A 206 20.85 -50.18 63.77
C PRO A 206 22.40 -50.33 63.70
N PRO A 207 23.13 -49.86 64.74
CA PRO A 207 24.58 -49.74 64.69
C PRO A 207 25.35 -51.06 64.90
N PRO A 208 26.46 -51.31 64.18
CA PRO A 208 27.40 -52.40 64.43
C PRO A 208 28.45 -52.06 65.54
N PRO A 209 29.13 -53.07 66.12
CA PRO A 209 30.04 -52.89 67.27
C PRO A 209 31.52 -52.53 66.90
N PRO A 210 32.31 -51.99 67.87
CA PRO A 210 33.74 -51.60 67.76
C PRO A 210 34.73 -52.75 68.13
N PRO A 211 36.09 -52.59 68.15
CA PRO A 211 36.97 -51.43 67.87
C PRO A 211 37.79 -51.63 66.56
N PRO A 212 39.15 -51.43 66.35
CA PRO A 212 40.36 -51.34 67.23
C PRO A 212 41.20 -50.02 67.13
N PRO A 213 42.31 -49.84 67.91
CA PRO A 213 43.14 -48.61 67.94
C PRO A 213 44.42 -48.60 67.06
N PRO A 214 45.14 -47.45 66.90
CA PRO A 214 46.05 -47.18 65.76
C PRO A 214 47.55 -46.91 66.09
N PRO A 215 48.41 -46.72 65.06
CA PRO A 215 49.70 -46.00 65.12
C PRO A 215 49.73 -44.64 64.34
N PRO A 216 50.78 -43.80 64.49
CA PRO A 216 50.78 -42.35 64.12
C PRO A 216 51.52 -41.95 62.80
N PRO A 217 51.48 -40.66 62.37
CA PRO A 217 51.84 -40.22 61.00
C PRO A 217 53.22 -39.54 60.85
N VAL A 218 53.69 -39.35 59.60
CA VAL A 218 54.83 -38.47 59.25
C VAL A 218 54.57 -37.68 57.95
N GLU A 219 55.04 -36.43 57.96
CA GLU A 219 54.98 -35.35 56.96
C GLU A 219 56.03 -35.47 55.82
N ARG A 220 55.73 -34.95 54.59
CA ARG A 220 56.72 -34.23 53.74
C ARG A 220 56.20 -33.53 52.45
N ALA A 221 56.45 -32.22 52.39
CA ALA A 221 56.95 -31.38 51.27
C ALA A 221 56.45 -31.54 49.80
N ALA A 222 56.13 -30.39 49.18
CA ALA A 222 55.97 -30.18 47.73
C ALA A 222 57.25 -29.62 47.06
N PRO A 223 57.32 -29.65 45.71
CA PRO A 223 57.89 -28.54 44.91
C PRO A 223 56.96 -28.17 43.69
N PRO A 224 57.28 -27.17 42.81
CA PRO A 224 56.26 -26.23 42.31
C PRO A 224 56.10 -26.20 40.74
N PRO A 225 55.95 -25.05 40.03
CA PRO A 225 54.63 -24.54 39.61
C PRO A 225 54.48 -24.41 38.05
N PRO A 226 53.68 -23.48 37.46
CA PRO A 226 52.55 -23.84 36.62
C PRO A 226 52.78 -23.75 35.10
N ALA A 227 52.01 -24.53 34.34
CA ALA A 227 51.84 -24.35 32.89
C ALA A 227 50.62 -23.44 32.59
N ALA A 228 50.72 -22.61 31.55
CA ALA A 228 49.69 -21.62 31.22
C ALA A 228 48.46 -22.24 30.53
N VAL A 229 47.26 -21.92 31.02
CA VAL A 229 46.00 -22.30 30.37
C VAL A 229 45.67 -21.30 29.26
N ALA A 230 45.77 -21.73 28.00
CA ALA A 230 45.34 -20.93 26.86
C ALA A 230 43.81 -20.75 26.88
N ARG A 231 43.34 -19.49 26.88
CA ARG A 231 41.91 -19.18 26.74
C ARG A 231 41.47 -19.44 25.31
N GLN A 232 40.60 -20.42 25.10
CA GLN A 232 39.88 -20.55 23.84
C GLN A 232 38.86 -19.41 23.73
N ALA A 233 38.79 -18.76 22.57
CA ALA A 233 37.72 -17.82 22.26
C ALA A 233 36.45 -18.58 21.87
N PRO A 234 35.25 -18.06 22.15
CA PRO A 234 34.01 -18.64 21.67
C PRO A 234 33.94 -18.56 20.13
N PRO A 235 33.27 -19.52 19.46
CA PRO A 235 33.05 -19.46 18.01
C PRO A 235 32.15 -18.27 17.64
N PRO A 236 32.26 -17.73 16.41
CA PRO A 236 31.37 -16.70 15.91
C PRO A 236 29.92 -17.23 15.79
N PRO A 237 28.90 -16.36 15.89
CA PRO A 237 27.52 -16.75 15.62
C PRO A 237 27.35 -17.19 14.16
N PRO A 238 26.39 -18.09 13.86
CA PRO A 238 26.09 -18.50 12.50
C PRO A 238 25.61 -17.29 11.67
N ALA A 239 26.04 -17.22 10.42
CA ALA A 239 25.62 -16.16 9.51
C ALA A 239 24.10 -16.24 9.26
N TYR A 240 23.39 -15.14 9.50
CA TYR A 240 21.94 -15.07 9.33
C TYR A 240 21.60 -14.95 7.85
N SER A 241 21.49 -16.09 7.16
CA SER A 241 20.94 -16.13 5.80
C SER A 241 19.46 -15.75 5.86
N ALA A 242 19.14 -14.50 5.52
CA ALA A 242 17.76 -14.05 5.42
C ALA A 242 16.98 -14.97 4.46
N PRO A 243 15.76 -15.42 4.81
CA PRO A 243 14.95 -16.20 3.91
C PRO A 243 14.62 -15.36 2.68
N ALA A 244 14.87 -15.89 1.48
CA ALA A 244 14.40 -15.27 0.26
C ALA A 244 12.87 -15.25 0.28
N VAL A 245 12.28 -14.05 0.30
CA VAL A 245 10.82 -13.90 0.17
C VAL A 245 10.47 -14.27 -1.26
N GLU A 246 9.92 -15.47 -1.44
CA GLU A 246 9.39 -15.93 -2.72
C GLU A 246 8.12 -15.13 -3.02
N THR A 247 8.30 -14.01 -3.72
CA THR A 247 7.22 -13.09 -4.06
C THR A 247 6.20 -13.80 -4.94
N ALA A 248 4.98 -13.99 -4.42
CA ALA A 248 3.85 -14.45 -5.20
C ALA A 248 3.67 -13.61 -6.48
N PRO A 249 3.27 -14.21 -7.62
CA PRO A 249 3.09 -13.49 -8.86
C PRO A 249 2.18 -12.28 -8.67
N VAL A 250 2.64 -11.11 -9.11
CA VAL A 250 1.77 -9.94 -9.25
C VAL A 250 0.78 -10.26 -10.37
N GLU A 251 -0.52 -10.38 -10.07
CA GLU A 251 -1.54 -10.33 -11.11
C GLU A 251 -1.41 -8.96 -11.80
N VAL A 252 -0.88 -8.98 -13.03
CA VAL A 252 -0.72 -7.78 -13.85
C VAL A 252 -2.10 -7.42 -14.41
N PRO A 253 -2.62 -6.21 -14.16
CA PRO A 253 -3.93 -5.82 -14.70
C PRO A 253 -3.91 -5.88 -16.23
N ASP A 254 -4.78 -6.69 -16.81
CA ASP A 254 -4.86 -6.87 -18.25
C ASP A 254 -5.49 -5.63 -18.89
N GLY A 255 -4.67 -4.82 -19.57
CA GLY A 255 -5.12 -3.61 -20.27
C GLY A 255 -6.14 -3.87 -21.38
N THR A 256 -6.31 -5.12 -21.84
CA THR A 256 -7.37 -5.50 -22.80
C THR A 256 -8.74 -5.69 -22.15
N ALA A 257 -8.82 -5.75 -20.81
CA ALA A 257 -10.07 -5.79 -20.07
C ALA A 257 -10.74 -4.41 -19.90
N ILE A 258 -10.05 -3.31 -20.25
CA ILE A 258 -10.62 -1.95 -20.19
C ILE A 258 -11.46 -1.70 -21.45
N THR A 259 -12.78 -1.78 -21.34
CA THR A 259 -13.73 -1.56 -22.44
C THR A 259 -14.65 -0.36 -22.26
N ASP A 260 -14.72 0.16 -21.03
CA ASP A 260 -15.68 1.18 -20.57
C ASP A 260 -15.17 1.81 -19.26
N ALA A 261 -15.95 2.74 -18.69
CA ALA A 261 -15.57 3.45 -17.45
C ALA A 261 -15.56 2.54 -16.21
N ASP A 262 -16.44 1.53 -16.15
CA ASP A 262 -16.57 0.66 -14.97
C ASP A 262 -15.40 -0.33 -14.91
N SER A 263 -15.06 -0.95 -16.04
CA SER A 263 -13.85 -1.77 -16.20
C SER A 263 -12.57 -0.95 -16.00
N ALA A 264 -12.53 0.31 -16.45
CA ALA A 264 -11.42 1.22 -16.14
C ALA A 264 -11.27 1.46 -14.62
N ASN A 265 -12.37 1.70 -13.90
CA ASN A 265 -12.35 1.89 -12.44
C ASN A 265 -11.88 0.63 -11.70
N VAL A 266 -12.34 -0.56 -12.11
CA VAL A 266 -11.88 -1.85 -11.54
C VAL A 266 -10.38 -2.06 -11.75
N VAL A 267 -9.83 -1.72 -12.92
CA VAL A 267 -8.39 -1.78 -13.17
C VAL A 267 -7.64 -0.69 -12.38
N LEU A 268 -8.20 0.51 -12.24
CA LEU A 268 -7.59 1.58 -11.44
C LEU A 268 -7.52 1.22 -9.94
N ASP A 269 -8.44 0.42 -9.40
CA ASP A 269 -8.37 -0.04 -8.01
C ASP A 269 -7.21 -1.01 -7.78
N GLN A 270 -7.03 -1.97 -8.70
CA GLN A 270 -5.86 -2.84 -8.73
C GLN A 270 -4.57 -2.02 -8.85
N VAL A 271 -4.53 -1.03 -9.75
CA VAL A 271 -3.39 -0.12 -9.92
C VAL A 271 -3.14 0.71 -8.65
N SER A 272 -4.17 1.13 -7.92
CA SER A 272 -4.00 1.87 -6.65
C SER A 272 -3.25 1.04 -5.60
N THR A 273 -3.63 -0.24 -5.46
CA THR A 273 -2.99 -1.20 -4.56
C THR A 273 -1.55 -1.52 -5.01
N LEU A 274 -1.32 -1.65 -6.31
CA LEU A 274 0.01 -1.90 -6.86
C LEU A 274 0.94 -0.68 -6.71
N LEU A 275 0.43 0.55 -6.84
CA LEU A 275 1.19 1.78 -6.58
C LEU A 275 1.61 1.88 -5.11
N MET A 276 0.73 1.51 -4.17
CA MET A 276 1.07 1.47 -2.74
C MET A 276 2.15 0.42 -2.44
N ARG A 277 1.98 -0.81 -2.93
CA ARG A 277 2.98 -1.90 -2.75
C ARG A 277 4.32 -1.58 -3.43
N ALA A 278 4.31 -0.91 -4.59
CA ALA A 278 5.52 -0.44 -5.24
C ALA A 278 6.18 0.71 -4.45
N GLY A 279 5.40 1.64 -3.90
CA GLY A 279 5.89 2.71 -3.03
C GLY A 279 6.58 2.18 -1.78
N ASP A 280 5.96 1.23 -1.09
CA ASP A 280 6.57 0.55 0.07
C ASP A 280 7.88 -0.17 -0.30
N ALA A 281 7.86 -1.03 -1.32
CA ALA A 281 9.07 -1.75 -1.75
C ALA A 281 10.21 -0.81 -2.19
N LEU A 282 9.89 0.34 -2.82
CA LEU A 282 10.86 1.36 -3.19
C LEU A 282 11.40 2.13 -1.97
N ARG A 283 10.56 2.39 -0.95
CA ARG A 283 10.95 3.06 0.31
C ARG A 283 11.81 2.14 1.18
N ALA A 284 11.52 0.83 1.20
CA ALA A 284 12.34 -0.17 1.88
C ALA A 284 13.72 -0.36 1.22
N ALA A 285 13.83 -0.13 -0.09
CA ALA A 285 15.09 -0.17 -0.82
C ALA A 285 15.91 1.13 -0.72
N ASP A 286 15.24 2.29 -0.68
CA ASP A 286 15.84 3.61 -0.49
C ASP A 286 14.87 4.54 0.28
N PRO A 287 15.03 4.69 1.61
CA PRO A 287 14.20 5.57 2.43
C PRO A 287 14.24 7.05 2.04
N SER A 288 15.27 7.48 1.29
CA SER A 288 15.40 8.85 0.76
C SER A 288 14.72 9.05 -0.61
N SER A 289 14.19 7.97 -1.20
CA SER A 289 13.57 7.97 -2.53
C SER A 289 12.28 8.78 -2.56
N ALA A 290 12.37 10.04 -2.97
CA ALA A 290 11.23 10.92 -3.25
C ALA A 290 10.16 10.29 -4.16
N PHE A 291 10.55 9.37 -5.05
CA PHE A 291 9.62 8.65 -5.93
C PHE A 291 8.78 7.60 -5.17
N ALA A 292 9.34 6.97 -4.12
CA ALA A 292 8.63 5.99 -3.31
C ALA A 292 7.40 6.59 -2.61
N TYR A 293 7.59 7.69 -1.87
CA TYR A 293 6.52 8.43 -1.20
C TYR A 293 5.43 8.91 -2.17
N ARG A 294 5.83 9.31 -3.39
CA ARG A 294 4.87 9.63 -4.46
C ARG A 294 4.03 8.42 -4.83
N MET A 295 4.62 7.25 -5.08
CA MET A 295 3.85 6.05 -5.45
C MET A 295 2.90 5.64 -4.32
N SER A 296 3.35 5.61 -3.05
CA SER A 296 2.49 5.34 -1.89
C SER A 296 1.29 6.29 -1.83
N ARG A 297 1.50 7.62 -1.89
CA ARG A 297 0.42 8.60 -1.74
C ARG A 297 -0.46 8.73 -3.00
N THR A 298 0.10 8.47 -4.19
CA THR A 298 -0.69 8.43 -5.45
C THR A 298 -1.67 7.25 -5.44
N GLY A 299 -1.23 6.06 -5.02
CA GLY A 299 -2.11 4.91 -4.87
C GLY A 299 -3.16 5.13 -3.79
N LEU A 300 -2.74 5.58 -2.60
CA LEU A 300 -3.59 5.80 -1.43
C LEU A 300 -4.82 6.69 -1.70
N TRP A 301 -4.64 7.75 -2.50
CA TRP A 301 -5.66 8.78 -2.76
C TRP A 301 -6.09 8.89 -4.23
N LEU A 302 -5.85 7.85 -5.04
CA LEU A 302 -6.07 7.86 -6.50
C LEU A 302 -7.48 8.32 -6.90
N PHE A 303 -8.49 7.85 -6.17
CA PHE A 303 -9.91 8.15 -6.42
C PHE A 303 -10.45 9.37 -5.68
N MET A 304 -9.69 9.99 -4.77
CA MET A 304 -10.22 11.11 -3.97
C MET A 304 -10.16 12.42 -4.76
N GLN A 305 -11.26 12.74 -5.45
CA GLN A 305 -11.38 13.94 -6.30
C GLN A 305 -12.12 15.12 -5.65
N GLN A 306 -12.74 14.89 -4.49
CA GLN A 306 -13.46 15.88 -3.67
C GLN A 306 -13.39 15.47 -2.19
N ASP A 307 -13.86 16.33 -1.27
CA ASP A 307 -14.07 15.95 0.13
C ASP A 307 -15.02 14.72 0.25
N PRO A 308 -14.75 13.77 1.16
CA PRO A 308 -15.56 12.55 1.31
C PRO A 308 -16.96 12.85 1.90
N PRO A 309 -17.94 11.95 1.73
CA PRO A 309 -19.26 12.09 2.37
C PRO A 309 -19.14 12.20 3.90
N ALA A 310 -19.71 13.28 4.45
CA ALA A 310 -19.71 13.57 5.87
C ALA A 310 -21.00 14.30 6.29
N GLU A 311 -21.56 13.96 7.45
CA GLU A 311 -22.72 14.64 8.03
C GLU A 311 -22.26 15.68 9.04
N GLY A 312 -22.46 16.97 8.75
CA GLY A 312 -21.99 18.06 9.61
C GLY A 312 -20.46 18.15 9.78
N GLY A 313 -19.69 17.48 8.93
CA GLY A 313 -18.22 17.32 9.05
C GLY A 313 -17.78 16.00 9.69
N GLN A 314 -18.71 15.17 10.18
CA GLN A 314 -18.40 13.84 10.69
C GLN A 314 -18.48 12.80 9.57
N THR A 315 -17.38 12.08 9.34
CA THR A 315 -17.31 10.94 8.41
C THR A 315 -17.88 9.67 9.06
N TYR A 316 -18.31 8.71 8.24
CA TYR A 316 -18.82 7.42 8.71
C TYR A 316 -17.71 6.43 9.11
N LEU A 317 -16.43 6.74 8.88
CA LEU A 317 -15.31 5.85 9.17
C LEU A 317 -14.95 5.82 10.67
N PRO A 318 -14.55 4.66 11.24
CA PRO A 318 -14.02 4.58 12.59
C PRO A 318 -12.61 5.17 12.69
N SER A 319 -12.27 5.72 13.85
CA SER A 319 -10.90 6.18 14.11
C SER A 319 -9.92 4.99 14.28
N PRO A 320 -8.61 5.21 14.08
CA PRO A 320 -7.60 4.23 14.48
C PRO A 320 -7.66 4.00 16.00
N PRO A 321 -7.42 2.78 16.50
CA PRO A 321 -7.41 2.52 17.94
C PRO A 321 -6.43 3.41 18.72
N ASP A 322 -6.74 3.74 19.97
CA ASP A 322 -5.95 4.63 20.84
C ASP A 322 -4.44 4.31 20.86
N HIS A 323 -4.09 3.02 20.87
CA HIS A 323 -2.70 2.56 20.88
C HIS A 323 -1.98 2.75 19.53
N VAL A 324 -2.72 2.80 18.42
CA VAL A 324 -2.20 3.16 17.09
C VAL A 324 -2.02 4.67 16.98
N ARG A 325 -2.99 5.45 17.51
CA ARG A 325 -2.90 6.92 17.54
C ARG A 325 -1.67 7.40 18.32
N GLY A 326 -1.47 6.89 19.53
CA GLY A 326 -0.30 7.22 20.36
C GLY A 326 1.03 6.57 19.93
N ALA A 327 1.04 5.63 18.98
CA ALA A 327 2.27 4.94 18.57
C ALA A 327 3.27 5.87 17.88
N PHE A 328 2.79 6.78 17.03
CA PHE A 328 3.66 7.71 16.30
C PHE A 328 4.26 8.79 17.20
N ASP A 329 3.50 9.29 18.18
CA ASP A 329 4.05 10.21 19.19
C ASP A 329 5.12 9.52 20.05
N GLY A 330 4.86 8.31 20.56
CA GLY A 330 5.84 7.54 21.33
C GLY A 330 7.11 7.17 20.53
N MET A 331 6.98 6.91 19.23
CA MET A 331 8.14 6.71 18.35
C MET A 331 8.89 8.01 18.07
N ALA A 332 8.21 9.16 17.97
CA ALA A 332 8.85 10.47 17.79
C ALA A 332 9.59 10.92 19.06
N GLU A 333 9.00 10.73 20.24
CA GLU A 333 9.67 10.94 21.54
C GLU A 333 10.92 10.07 21.67
N ALA A 334 10.84 8.80 21.26
CA ALA A 334 11.97 7.88 21.21
C ALA A 334 13.00 8.16 20.08
N SER A 335 12.75 9.16 19.23
CA SER A 335 13.55 9.47 18.01
C SER A 335 13.69 8.29 17.04
N ASN A 336 12.69 7.40 17.00
CA ASN A 336 12.64 6.22 16.14
C ASN A 336 12.09 6.55 14.74
N TRP A 337 12.79 7.43 14.03
CA TRP A 337 12.36 7.96 12.72
C TRP A 337 12.20 6.85 11.66
N ASP A 338 13.13 5.89 11.62
CA ASP A 338 13.04 4.71 10.74
C ASP A 338 11.81 3.85 11.06
N GLY A 339 11.45 3.69 12.34
CA GLY A 339 10.25 2.95 12.77
C GLY A 339 8.95 3.62 12.31
N ILE A 340 8.88 4.96 12.34
CA ILE A 340 7.77 5.73 11.77
C ILE A 340 7.68 5.49 10.26
N LEU A 341 8.80 5.59 9.53
CA LEU A 341 8.82 5.36 8.08
C LEU A 341 8.52 3.90 7.68
N ALA A 342 8.85 2.93 8.53
CA ALA A 342 8.59 1.52 8.27
C ALA A 342 7.12 1.12 8.49
N SER A 343 6.45 1.72 9.48
CA SER A 343 5.07 1.35 9.88
C SER A 343 3.97 2.19 9.23
N VAL A 344 4.27 3.42 8.79
CA VAL A 344 3.23 4.36 8.34
C VAL A 344 2.38 3.87 7.16
N ASP A 345 2.98 3.25 6.14
CA ASP A 345 2.25 2.89 4.92
C ASP A 345 1.28 1.70 5.12
N GLU A 346 1.52 0.86 6.14
CA GLU A 346 0.55 -0.13 6.63
C GLU A 346 -0.64 0.59 7.26
N VAL A 347 -0.39 1.44 8.27
CA VAL A 347 -1.44 2.12 9.05
C VAL A 347 -2.30 3.08 8.21
N VAL A 348 -1.71 3.86 7.29
CA VAL A 348 -2.51 4.74 6.42
C VAL A 348 -3.24 3.97 5.31
N SER A 349 -2.87 2.73 5.00
CA SER A 349 -3.63 1.92 4.03
C SER A 349 -5.02 1.51 4.56
N GLU A 350 -5.09 1.26 5.87
CA GLU A 350 -6.33 1.00 6.61
C GLU A 350 -7.06 2.33 6.93
N HIS A 351 -6.34 3.34 7.41
CA HIS A 351 -6.90 4.62 7.86
C HIS A 351 -6.65 5.76 6.85
N ARG A 352 -7.09 5.60 5.59
CA ARG A 352 -6.73 6.46 4.44
C ARG A 352 -7.03 7.96 4.55
N LEU A 353 -7.93 8.35 5.45
CA LEU A 353 -8.30 9.76 5.69
C LEU A 353 -7.54 10.39 6.87
N TRP A 354 -6.76 9.62 7.63
CA TRP A 354 -6.07 10.11 8.83
C TRP A 354 -4.81 10.89 8.46
N LEU A 355 -4.76 12.17 8.82
CA LEU A 355 -3.69 13.09 8.39
C LEU A 355 -2.52 13.14 9.38
N ASP A 356 -2.71 12.81 10.66
CA ASP A 356 -1.64 12.91 11.68
C ASP A 356 -0.38 12.07 11.37
N PRO A 357 -0.45 10.84 10.81
CA PRO A 357 0.75 10.09 10.45
C PRO A 357 1.59 10.78 9.37
N HIS A 358 0.99 11.67 8.56
CA HIS A 358 1.71 12.43 7.55
C HIS A 358 2.54 13.57 8.17
N ARG A 359 2.09 14.17 9.28
CA ARG A 359 2.93 15.05 10.12
C ARG A 359 4.16 14.30 10.62
N HIS A 360 3.96 13.09 11.16
CA HIS A 360 5.04 12.26 11.70
C HIS A 360 6.05 11.81 10.64
N VAL A 361 5.59 11.48 9.42
CA VAL A 361 6.49 11.23 8.27
C VAL A 361 7.25 12.49 7.88
N SER A 362 6.61 13.66 7.82
CA SER A 362 7.27 14.93 7.53
C SER A 362 8.40 15.25 8.51
N ASN A 363 8.18 15.02 9.81
CA ASN A 363 9.20 15.14 10.85
C ASN A 363 10.30 14.08 10.69
N ALA A 364 9.96 12.79 10.56
CA ALA A 364 10.95 11.73 10.39
C ALA A 364 11.89 11.97 9.19
N LEU A 365 11.34 12.43 8.05
CA LEU A 365 12.12 12.79 6.86
C LEU A 365 13.03 14.01 7.07
N GLU A 366 12.67 14.93 7.96
CA GLU A 366 13.51 16.06 8.35
C GLU A 366 14.68 15.63 9.24
N GLN A 367 14.40 14.86 10.29
CA GLN A 367 15.41 14.38 11.24
C GLN A 367 16.42 13.43 10.58
N LEU A 368 16.00 12.69 9.55
CA LEU A 368 16.87 11.85 8.70
C LEU A 368 17.54 12.63 7.55
N GLY A 369 17.21 13.92 7.35
CA GLY A 369 17.82 14.78 6.32
C GLY A 369 17.38 14.50 4.88
N TYR A 370 16.25 13.82 4.67
CA TYR A 370 15.76 13.40 3.35
C TYR A 370 14.90 14.50 2.70
N THR A 371 15.49 15.68 2.46
CA THR A 371 14.79 16.90 2.00
C THR A 371 13.93 16.70 0.74
N ASP A 372 14.44 15.99 -0.27
CA ASP A 372 13.72 15.72 -1.53
C ASP A 372 12.49 14.82 -1.32
N ALA A 373 12.56 13.90 -0.35
CA ALA A 373 11.45 13.06 0.07
C ALA A 373 10.44 13.86 0.90
N LYS A 374 10.89 14.67 1.90
CA LYS A 374 10.02 15.57 2.67
C LYS A 374 9.21 16.48 1.74
N LEU A 375 9.89 17.18 0.83
CA LEU A 375 9.24 18.07 -0.14
C LEU A 375 8.29 17.34 -1.09
N THR A 376 8.57 16.09 -1.47
CA THR A 376 7.65 15.33 -2.33
C THR A 376 6.44 14.82 -1.53
N HIS A 377 6.63 14.33 -0.30
CA HIS A 377 5.55 13.97 0.61
C HIS A 377 4.61 15.17 0.89
N LEU A 378 5.18 16.33 1.23
CA LEU A 378 4.42 17.59 1.39
C LEU A 378 3.61 17.94 0.13
N ARG A 379 4.16 17.76 -1.07
CA ARG A 379 3.44 17.98 -2.33
C ARG A 379 2.25 17.05 -2.50
N GLU A 380 2.40 15.75 -2.24
CA GLU A 380 1.28 14.82 -2.43
C GLU A 380 0.16 15.06 -1.39
N VAL A 381 0.49 15.46 -0.15
CA VAL A 381 -0.49 15.89 0.87
C VAL A 381 -1.15 17.22 0.45
N ALA A 382 -0.39 18.17 -0.10
CA ALA A 382 -0.97 19.43 -0.59
C ALA A 382 -1.90 19.23 -1.78
N LEU A 383 -1.56 18.29 -2.69
CA LEU A 383 -2.41 17.91 -3.81
C LEU A 383 -3.69 17.18 -3.36
N LEU A 384 -3.63 16.37 -2.29
CA LEU A 384 -4.82 15.86 -1.62
C LEU A 384 -5.72 17.03 -1.15
N LEU A 385 -5.16 17.97 -0.38
CA LEU A 385 -5.92 19.10 0.18
C LEU A 385 -6.37 20.14 -0.87
N GLN A 386 -5.85 20.08 -2.10
CA GLN A 386 -6.38 20.83 -3.24
C GLN A 386 -7.68 20.20 -3.79
N ARG A 387 -7.84 18.88 -3.67
CA ARG A 387 -9.04 18.13 -4.09
C ARG A 387 -10.06 18.04 -2.96
N ALA A 388 -9.60 17.80 -1.73
CA ALA A 388 -10.38 17.68 -0.51
C ALA A 388 -10.00 18.80 0.49
N PRO A 389 -10.46 20.06 0.27
CA PRO A 389 -10.02 21.22 1.04
C PRO A 389 -10.62 21.32 2.45
N THR A 390 -11.77 20.69 2.72
CA THR A 390 -12.44 20.74 4.05
C THR A 390 -12.18 19.51 4.92
N LEU A 391 -11.61 18.44 4.37
CA LEU A 391 -11.12 17.23 5.05
C LEU A 391 -10.33 17.51 6.34
N VAL A 392 -9.58 18.62 6.39
CA VAL A 392 -8.80 19.04 7.58
C VAL A 392 -9.68 19.31 8.81
N GLU A 393 -10.94 19.72 8.59
CA GLU A 393 -11.90 20.04 9.66
C GLU A 393 -12.83 18.88 10.01
N PHE A 394 -12.68 17.72 9.35
CA PHE A 394 -13.57 16.58 9.54
C PHE A 394 -13.17 15.70 10.75
N THR A 395 -14.12 14.89 11.21
CA THR A 395 -13.93 13.89 12.26
C THR A 395 -14.26 12.47 11.77
N PHE A 396 -13.77 11.47 12.50
CA PHE A 396 -14.25 10.08 12.47
C PHE A 396 -15.64 9.97 13.14
N ASN A 397 -16.30 8.82 12.97
CA ASN A 397 -17.66 8.57 13.48
C ASN A 397 -17.79 8.57 15.02
N ASP A 398 -16.67 8.55 15.75
CA ASP A 398 -16.57 8.67 17.21
C ASP A 398 -16.25 10.11 17.69
N GLY A 399 -16.00 11.03 16.75
CA GLY A 399 -15.67 12.43 17.02
C GLY A 399 -14.18 12.73 17.13
N VAL A 400 -13.29 11.74 17.00
CA VAL A 400 -11.84 11.97 16.88
C VAL A 400 -11.57 12.76 15.58
N PRO A 401 -10.74 13.81 15.56
CA PRO A 401 -10.46 14.57 14.33
C PRO A 401 -9.61 13.77 13.33
N LEU A 402 -9.75 14.07 12.03
CA LEU A 402 -8.86 13.53 10.99
C LEU A 402 -7.46 14.18 11.03
N ALA A 403 -7.38 15.42 11.55
CA ALA A 403 -6.16 16.17 11.84
C ALA A 403 -6.27 16.84 13.21
N ASP A 404 -5.38 16.50 14.15
CA ASP A 404 -5.27 17.22 15.41
C ASP A 404 -4.72 18.66 15.21
N ASP A 405 -4.75 19.49 16.26
CA ASP A 405 -4.32 20.90 16.19
C ASP A 405 -2.84 21.08 15.75
N LEU A 406 -1.96 20.12 16.05
CA LEU A 406 -0.56 20.13 15.61
C LEU A 406 -0.44 19.76 14.12
N THR A 407 -1.29 18.83 13.64
CA THR A 407 -1.40 18.52 12.21
C THR A 407 -1.99 19.68 11.42
N LYS A 408 -3.01 20.38 11.96
CA LYS A 408 -3.54 21.61 11.35
C LYS A 408 -2.47 22.70 11.24
N ALA A 409 -1.74 22.95 12.33
CA ALA A 409 -0.63 23.91 12.35
C ALA A 409 0.48 23.53 11.34
N TRP A 410 0.84 22.25 11.24
CA TRP A 410 1.79 21.73 10.25
C TRP A 410 1.27 21.87 8.80
N ILE A 411 -0.02 21.61 8.56
CA ILE A 411 -0.64 21.78 7.24
C ILE A 411 -0.54 23.24 6.77
N ASP A 412 -0.88 24.19 7.63
CA ASP A 412 -0.86 25.61 7.27
C ASP A 412 0.58 26.17 7.17
N ALA A 413 1.52 25.67 7.97
CA ALA A 413 2.91 26.11 7.97
C ALA A 413 3.79 25.50 6.86
N GLU A 414 3.58 24.22 6.51
CA GLU A 414 4.45 23.47 5.59
C GLU A 414 3.74 22.92 4.34
N VAL A 415 2.49 22.45 4.47
CA VAL A 415 1.80 21.77 3.35
C VAL A 415 1.20 22.77 2.36
N ARG A 416 0.34 23.70 2.82
CA ARG A 416 -0.31 24.68 1.92
C ARG A 416 0.69 25.56 1.16
N PRO A 417 1.80 26.06 1.76
CA PRO A 417 2.78 26.88 1.04
C PRO A 417 3.52 26.15 -0.10
N VAL A 418 3.58 24.81 -0.09
CA VAL A 418 4.33 24.02 -1.08
C VAL A 418 3.68 23.97 -2.47
N LEU A 419 2.38 24.26 -2.57
CA LEU A 419 1.72 24.64 -3.84
C LEU A 419 1.57 26.16 -3.99
N GLY A 420 1.73 26.91 -2.89
CA GLY A 420 1.52 28.36 -2.80
C GLY A 420 2.60 29.25 -3.43
N SER A 421 3.70 28.70 -3.97
CA SER A 421 4.76 29.50 -4.64
C SER A 421 4.36 30.05 -6.03
N GLY A 422 3.07 30.15 -6.30
CA GLY A 422 2.44 30.69 -7.51
C GLY A 422 1.08 31.34 -7.23
N GLY A 423 1.00 32.23 -6.22
CA GLY A 423 -0.26 32.88 -5.83
C GLY A 423 -0.85 33.76 -6.95
N GLY A 424 -2.04 33.41 -7.46
CA GLY A 424 -2.57 34.06 -8.66
C GLY A 424 -4.04 33.84 -9.06
N GLY A 425 -4.90 33.30 -8.19
CA GLY A 425 -6.36 33.48 -8.24
C GLY A 425 -7.19 32.88 -9.40
N GLY A 426 -8.00 31.87 -9.08
CA GLY A 426 -9.40 31.79 -9.50
C GLY A 426 -9.75 31.04 -10.80
N GLY A 427 -10.92 30.39 -10.78
CA GLY A 427 -11.55 29.75 -11.93
C GLY A 427 -11.32 28.23 -12.00
N GLY A 428 -12.42 27.47 -12.06
CA GLY A 428 -12.36 26.03 -12.33
C GLY A 428 -12.30 25.75 -13.84
N GLY A 429 -11.53 24.74 -14.23
CA GLY A 429 -11.43 24.26 -15.60
C GLY A 429 -10.57 23.00 -15.64
N ALA A 430 -11.11 21.89 -16.14
CA ALA A 430 -10.37 20.65 -16.23
C ALA A 430 -9.42 20.66 -17.43
N ALA A 431 -8.14 20.38 -17.21
CA ALA A 431 -7.16 20.11 -18.25
C ALA A 431 -6.34 18.86 -17.86
N ALA A 432 -6.70 17.72 -18.44
CA ALA A 432 -5.91 16.49 -18.32
C ALA A 432 -4.71 16.55 -19.28
N GLY A 433 -3.66 17.28 -18.89
CA GLY A 433 -2.38 17.40 -19.59
C GLY A 433 -1.31 16.46 -19.01
N GLY A 434 -0.30 16.09 -19.82
CA GLY A 434 0.70 15.09 -19.45
C GLY A 434 1.54 15.47 -18.21
N ALA A 435 1.64 14.54 -17.24
CA ALA A 435 2.20 14.79 -15.91
C ALA A 435 3.65 15.36 -15.91
N PRO A 436 3.87 16.60 -15.44
CA PRO A 436 5.20 17.19 -15.37
C PRO A 436 5.97 16.65 -14.16
N GLY A 437 6.94 15.76 -14.38
CA GLY A 437 7.70 15.21 -13.25
C GLY A 437 8.70 14.07 -13.51
N GLY A 438 9.07 13.80 -14.76
CA GLY A 438 10.12 12.83 -15.05
C GLY A 438 11.49 13.24 -14.48
N LYS A 439 12.42 12.28 -14.34
CA LYS A 439 13.81 12.59 -13.92
C LYS A 439 14.51 13.58 -14.86
N GLY A 440 14.13 13.59 -16.15
CA GLY A 440 14.58 14.58 -17.14
C GLY A 440 14.13 16.00 -16.81
N PHE A 441 12.84 16.19 -16.51
CA PHE A 441 12.26 17.48 -16.13
C PHE A 441 12.97 18.11 -14.91
N ARG A 442 13.07 17.39 -13.77
CA ARG A 442 13.75 17.92 -12.56
C ARG A 442 15.23 18.24 -12.81
N ALA A 443 15.92 17.46 -13.66
CA ALA A 443 17.31 17.74 -14.04
C ALA A 443 17.42 18.98 -14.95
N LEU A 444 16.44 19.19 -15.84
CA LEU A 444 16.37 20.34 -16.73
C LEU A 444 16.10 21.64 -15.95
N ASP A 445 15.15 21.64 -15.02
CA ASP A 445 14.88 22.78 -14.13
C ASP A 445 16.14 23.22 -13.38
N LYS A 446 16.87 22.24 -12.82
CA LYS A 446 18.15 22.49 -12.14
C LYS A 446 19.20 23.07 -13.09
N ALA A 447 19.31 22.55 -14.32
CA ALA A 447 20.24 23.07 -15.32
C ALA A 447 19.86 24.48 -15.82
N ILE A 448 18.58 24.83 -15.86
CA ILE A 448 18.10 26.19 -16.16
C ILE A 448 18.46 27.15 -15.01
N GLY A 449 18.33 26.71 -13.75
CA GLY A 449 18.79 27.47 -12.59
C GLY A 449 20.31 27.68 -12.59
N GLU A 450 21.08 26.61 -12.86
CA GLU A 450 22.54 26.67 -13.02
C GLU A 450 22.94 27.61 -14.17
N ALA A 451 22.23 27.57 -15.30
CA ALA A 451 22.45 28.45 -16.43
C ALA A 451 22.20 29.94 -16.09
N ARG A 452 21.15 30.27 -15.33
CA ARG A 452 20.91 31.65 -14.86
C ARG A 452 22.06 32.14 -13.98
N ASN A 453 22.51 31.32 -13.03
CA ASN A 453 23.67 31.65 -12.20
C ASN A 453 24.94 31.84 -13.03
N LEU A 454 25.15 31.04 -14.08
CA LEU A 454 26.31 31.18 -14.98
C LEU A 454 26.23 32.45 -15.85
N ILE A 455 25.03 32.84 -16.30
CA ILE A 455 24.81 34.13 -16.98
C ILE A 455 25.16 35.31 -16.04
N GLU A 456 24.69 35.29 -14.80
CA GLU A 456 24.97 36.32 -13.78
C GLU A 456 26.46 36.41 -13.43
N ASN A 457 27.17 35.27 -13.41
CA ASN A 457 28.62 35.22 -13.20
C ASN A 457 29.46 35.47 -14.48
N GLY A 458 28.82 35.76 -15.62
CA GLY A 458 29.51 36.15 -16.85
C GLY A 458 30.05 35.01 -17.72
N ASP A 459 29.60 33.76 -17.53
CA ASP A 459 29.88 32.64 -18.43
C ASP A 459 28.66 32.24 -19.29
N PRO A 460 28.44 32.93 -20.43
CA PRO A 460 27.34 32.63 -21.34
C PRO A 460 27.50 31.27 -22.05
N LEU A 461 28.72 30.75 -22.15
CA LEU A 461 28.99 29.49 -22.85
C LEU A 461 28.74 28.29 -21.92
N GLY A 462 29.20 28.37 -20.67
CA GLY A 462 28.87 27.42 -19.62
C GLY A 462 27.36 27.31 -19.38
N ALA A 463 26.64 28.44 -19.38
CA ALA A 463 25.18 28.45 -19.26
C ALA A 463 24.48 27.60 -20.35
N ILE A 464 24.88 27.76 -21.61
CA ILE A 464 24.36 26.95 -22.72
C ILE A 464 24.80 25.48 -22.59
N GLN A 465 26.05 25.23 -22.20
CA GLN A 465 26.59 23.87 -22.04
C GLN A 465 25.91 23.08 -20.90
N ALA A 466 25.55 23.73 -19.79
CA ALA A 466 24.85 23.10 -18.67
C ALA A 466 23.50 22.52 -19.10
N VAL A 467 22.67 23.33 -19.79
CA VAL A 467 21.38 22.89 -20.32
C VAL A 467 21.56 21.86 -21.45
N ALA A 468 22.51 22.08 -22.36
CA ALA A 468 22.78 21.16 -23.48
C ALA A 468 23.25 19.77 -23.02
N LYS A 469 24.02 19.69 -21.93
CA LYS A 469 24.46 18.44 -21.31
C LYS A 469 23.29 17.60 -20.81
N VAL A 470 22.31 18.23 -20.14
CA VAL A 470 21.10 17.54 -19.66
C VAL A 470 20.14 17.22 -20.82
N ALA A 471 19.94 18.14 -21.76
CA ALA A 471 19.12 17.91 -22.95
C ALA A 471 19.67 16.77 -23.84
N GLY A 472 20.99 16.56 -23.87
CA GLY A 472 21.64 15.43 -24.53
C GLY A 472 21.46 14.08 -23.81
N GLN A 473 21.10 14.09 -22.52
CA GLN A 473 20.79 12.91 -21.70
C GLN A 473 19.29 12.60 -21.63
N ALA A 474 18.44 13.49 -22.15
CA ALA A 474 17.00 13.27 -22.23
C ALA A 474 16.66 11.98 -23.02
N VAL A 475 15.75 11.16 -22.47
CA VAL A 475 15.36 9.88 -23.09
C VAL A 475 14.07 10.02 -23.89
N THR A 476 13.03 10.62 -23.31
CA THR A 476 11.72 10.76 -23.96
C THR A 476 11.73 11.84 -25.07
N PRO A 477 10.80 11.79 -26.05
CA PRO A 477 10.65 12.85 -27.03
C PRO A 477 10.31 14.22 -26.40
N VAL A 478 9.50 14.22 -25.32
CA VAL A 478 9.05 15.44 -24.63
C VAL A 478 10.20 16.09 -23.85
N ASP A 479 11.00 15.32 -23.11
CA ASP A 479 12.21 15.83 -22.43
C ASP A 479 13.21 16.41 -23.46
N LYS A 480 13.36 15.76 -24.63
CA LYS A 480 14.21 16.25 -25.74
C LYS A 480 13.69 17.54 -26.36
N PHE A 481 12.37 17.73 -26.41
CA PHE A 481 11.75 18.96 -26.90
C PHE A 481 11.93 20.10 -25.87
N ARG A 482 11.50 19.89 -24.62
CA ARG A 482 11.63 20.87 -23.52
C ARG A 482 13.10 21.25 -23.29
N GLY A 483 14.03 20.30 -23.35
CA GLY A 483 15.46 20.56 -23.24
C GLY A 483 16.02 21.45 -24.36
N LYS A 484 15.56 21.29 -25.61
CA LYS A 484 15.93 22.18 -26.72
C LYS A 484 15.29 23.56 -26.63
N LEU A 485 14.04 23.63 -26.15
CA LEU A 485 13.33 24.88 -25.93
C LEU A 485 14.03 25.72 -24.85
N ALA A 486 14.47 25.09 -23.76
CA ALA A 486 15.27 25.72 -22.71
C ALA A 486 16.61 26.28 -23.24
N ILE A 487 17.32 25.55 -24.12
CA ILE A 487 18.54 26.08 -24.78
C ILE A 487 18.22 27.34 -25.60
N ALA A 488 17.10 27.34 -26.34
CA ALA A 488 16.69 28.51 -27.12
C ALA A 488 16.30 29.69 -26.22
N GLN A 489 15.62 29.46 -25.09
CA GLN A 489 15.28 30.47 -24.09
C GLN A 489 16.53 31.07 -23.43
N VAL A 490 17.55 30.25 -23.10
CA VAL A 490 18.86 30.74 -22.64
C VAL A 490 19.56 31.59 -23.72
N CYS A 491 19.51 31.18 -24.99
CA CYS A 491 20.02 32.00 -26.10
C CYS A 491 19.26 33.34 -26.25
N LEU A 492 17.96 33.40 -25.95
CA LEU A 492 17.20 34.66 -25.93
C LEU A 492 17.66 35.58 -24.79
N GLN A 493 17.82 35.05 -23.58
CA GLN A 493 18.33 35.81 -22.43
C GLN A 493 19.74 36.38 -22.68
N LEU A 494 20.56 35.65 -23.45
CA LEU A 494 21.90 36.07 -23.89
C LEU A 494 21.92 36.96 -25.15
N GLY A 495 20.75 37.40 -25.65
CA GLY A 495 20.65 38.23 -26.85
C GLY A 495 21.08 37.54 -28.16
N GLN A 496 21.31 36.21 -28.14
CA GLN A 496 21.73 35.41 -29.29
C GLN A 496 20.54 35.02 -30.18
N LEU A 497 19.77 36.02 -30.60
CA LEU A 497 18.45 35.86 -31.23
C LEU A 497 18.49 34.99 -32.50
N ALA A 498 19.55 35.08 -33.30
CA ALA A 498 19.72 34.26 -34.50
C ALA A 498 19.91 32.76 -34.16
N ILE A 499 20.62 32.45 -33.07
CA ILE A 499 20.81 31.07 -32.60
C ILE A 499 19.51 30.54 -31.99
N ALA A 500 18.83 31.35 -31.17
CA ALA A 500 17.53 31.01 -30.61
C ALA A 500 16.51 30.70 -31.72
N ARG A 501 16.35 31.61 -32.69
CA ARG A 501 15.46 31.42 -33.85
C ARG A 501 15.76 30.12 -34.58
N ALA A 502 17.03 29.81 -34.87
CA ALA A 502 17.39 28.59 -35.61
C ALA A 502 16.98 27.30 -34.89
N GLN A 503 17.03 27.28 -33.54
CA GLN A 503 16.52 26.16 -32.74
C GLN A 503 14.97 26.13 -32.73
N LEU A 504 14.33 27.29 -32.58
CA LEU A 504 12.87 27.43 -32.50
C LEU A 504 12.18 27.10 -33.84
N ASP A 505 12.71 27.55 -34.98
CA ASP A 505 12.28 27.12 -36.32
C ASP A 505 12.42 25.59 -36.50
N GLY A 506 13.37 24.95 -35.80
CA GLY A 506 13.53 23.49 -35.76
C GLY A 506 12.48 22.78 -34.90
N LEU A 507 12.12 23.36 -33.76
CA LEU A 507 11.06 22.85 -32.86
C LEU A 507 9.67 23.07 -33.46
N GLU A 508 9.42 24.17 -34.17
CA GLU A 508 8.15 24.45 -34.82
C GLU A 508 7.81 23.41 -35.91
N ARG A 509 8.80 22.97 -36.70
CA ARG A 509 8.63 21.85 -37.63
C ARG A 509 8.25 20.55 -36.92
N MET A 510 8.85 20.28 -35.76
CA MET A 510 8.54 19.10 -34.95
C MET A 510 7.14 19.18 -34.32
N ALA A 511 6.76 20.34 -33.79
CA ALA A 511 5.43 20.59 -33.24
C ALA A 511 4.34 20.39 -34.30
N LYS A 512 4.49 20.98 -35.49
CA LYS A 512 3.57 20.82 -36.63
C LYS A 512 3.53 19.39 -37.16
N GLN A 513 4.67 18.68 -37.21
CA GLN A 513 4.71 17.27 -37.63
C GLN A 513 3.98 16.33 -36.67
N HIS A 514 4.00 16.63 -35.37
CA HIS A 514 3.41 15.79 -34.31
C HIS A 514 2.11 16.33 -33.71
N LYS A 515 1.50 17.35 -34.35
CA LYS A 515 0.25 18.01 -33.89
C LYS A 515 0.29 18.35 -32.39
N LEU A 516 1.41 18.91 -31.93
CA LEU A 516 1.65 19.22 -30.51
C LEU A 516 0.57 20.13 -29.93
N ASP A 517 0.05 21.02 -30.76
CA ASP A 517 -1.08 21.91 -30.53
C ASP A 517 -2.43 21.21 -30.27
N GLU A 518 -2.57 19.92 -30.58
CA GLU A 518 -3.75 19.12 -30.25
C GLU A 518 -3.65 18.36 -28.91
N TRP A 519 -2.47 18.34 -28.24
CA TRP A 519 -2.27 17.53 -27.02
C TRP A 519 -1.37 18.12 -25.91
N ASP A 520 -0.50 19.09 -26.19
CA ASP A 520 0.22 19.92 -25.19
C ASP A 520 0.26 21.38 -25.71
N PRO A 521 -0.90 22.08 -25.70
CA PRO A 521 -1.01 23.44 -26.23
C PRO A 521 -0.18 24.45 -25.41
N GLU A 522 0.09 24.17 -24.13
CA GLU A 522 0.92 24.99 -23.26
C GLU A 522 2.39 24.99 -23.72
N LEU A 523 2.98 23.81 -23.96
CA LEU A 523 4.32 23.70 -24.53
C LEU A 523 4.42 24.31 -25.92
N CYS A 524 3.32 24.25 -26.68
CA CYS A 524 3.23 24.91 -27.97
C CYS A 524 3.18 26.45 -27.81
N ALA A 525 2.47 26.99 -26.81
CA ALA A 525 2.48 28.42 -26.48
C ALA A 525 3.86 28.90 -26.00
N GLU A 526 4.57 28.15 -25.15
CA GLU A 526 5.96 28.44 -24.77
C GLU A 526 6.87 28.57 -26.00
N LEU A 527 6.74 27.66 -26.97
CA LEU A 527 7.47 27.68 -28.23
C LEU A 527 7.16 28.94 -29.05
N TYR A 528 5.88 29.24 -29.30
CA TYR A 528 5.50 30.38 -30.14
C TYR A 528 5.81 31.73 -29.48
N GLY A 529 5.71 31.84 -28.15
CA GLY A 529 6.15 33.02 -27.40
C GLY A 529 7.66 33.25 -27.49
N ALA A 530 8.47 32.20 -27.37
CA ALA A 530 9.91 32.29 -27.58
C ALA A 530 10.25 32.63 -29.04
N LEU A 531 9.56 32.04 -30.02
CA LEU A 531 9.77 32.30 -31.45
C LEU A 531 9.40 33.74 -31.84
N TYR A 532 8.25 34.25 -31.39
CA TYR A 532 7.85 35.64 -31.56
C TYR A 532 8.88 36.60 -30.96
N THR A 533 9.34 36.34 -29.72
CA THR A 533 10.39 37.14 -29.06
C THR A 533 11.69 37.15 -29.86
N ALA A 534 12.11 36.00 -30.42
CA ALA A 534 13.28 35.90 -31.29
C ALA A 534 13.13 36.73 -32.58
N LEU A 535 11.96 36.65 -33.22
CA LEU A 535 11.67 37.32 -34.50
C LEU A 535 11.53 38.83 -34.32
N ARG A 536 10.71 39.28 -33.37
CA ARG A 536 10.53 40.70 -33.02
C ARG A 536 11.85 41.38 -32.67
N GLY A 537 12.74 40.69 -31.94
CA GLY A 537 14.08 41.20 -31.62
C GLY A 537 15.02 41.30 -32.83
N LEU A 538 14.94 40.36 -33.79
CA LEU A 538 15.68 40.44 -35.05
C LEU A 538 15.12 41.52 -36.00
N ASN A 539 13.82 41.82 -35.89
CA ASN A 539 13.08 42.75 -36.75
C ASN A 539 13.07 44.21 -36.24
N GLN A 540 13.93 44.59 -35.27
CA GLN A 540 13.99 45.97 -34.75
C GLN A 540 14.72 46.97 -35.68
N GLY A 541 15.18 46.53 -36.84
CA GLY A 541 15.88 47.37 -37.83
C GLY A 541 14.95 48.25 -38.69
N TYR A 542 15.53 49.25 -39.36
CA TYR A 542 14.78 50.15 -40.27
C TYR A 542 14.37 49.49 -41.60
N GLU A 543 15.07 48.44 -42.04
CA GLU A 543 14.81 47.72 -43.30
C GLU A 543 14.47 46.24 -43.02
N VAL A 544 13.24 45.97 -42.58
CA VAL A 544 12.70 44.62 -42.39
C VAL A 544 11.96 44.18 -43.66
N SER A 545 12.25 42.99 -44.18
CA SER A 545 11.49 42.44 -45.33
C SER A 545 10.06 42.10 -44.93
N GLU A 546 9.12 42.18 -45.88
CA GLU A 546 7.72 41.77 -45.62
C GLU A 546 7.61 40.30 -45.20
N GLU A 547 8.48 39.43 -45.73
CA GLU A 547 8.57 38.02 -45.33
C GLU A 547 8.94 37.87 -43.84
N ALA A 548 9.87 38.69 -43.34
CA ALA A 548 10.30 38.65 -41.94
C ALA A 548 9.22 39.20 -40.98
N ARG A 549 8.49 40.25 -41.39
CA ARG A 549 7.30 40.73 -40.66
C ARG A 549 6.14 39.74 -40.69
N LYS A 550 5.87 39.11 -41.84
CA LYS A 550 4.84 38.07 -41.96
C LYS A 550 5.14 36.90 -41.04
N ARG A 551 6.40 36.45 -40.98
CA ARG A 551 6.85 35.37 -40.10
C ARG A 551 6.75 35.71 -38.61
N GLU A 552 6.99 36.97 -38.24
CA GLU A 552 6.75 37.48 -36.88
C GLU A 552 5.26 37.47 -36.52
N ASN A 553 4.40 37.98 -37.41
CA ASN A 553 2.94 37.97 -37.21
C ASN A 553 2.39 36.55 -37.10
N GLU A 554 2.78 35.61 -37.98
CA GLU A 554 2.37 34.20 -37.92
C GLU A 554 2.67 33.55 -36.56
N ALA A 555 3.81 33.87 -35.95
CA ALA A 555 4.19 33.37 -34.63
C ALA A 555 3.37 34.01 -33.50
N PHE A 556 3.03 35.30 -33.62
CA PHE A 556 2.18 35.99 -32.66
C PHE A 556 0.70 35.57 -32.75
N GLU A 557 0.18 35.43 -33.97
CA GLU A 557 -1.17 34.90 -34.24
C GLU A 557 -1.32 33.50 -33.65
N ARG A 558 -0.36 32.59 -33.90
CA ARG A 558 -0.43 31.24 -33.33
C ARG A 558 -0.27 31.21 -31.80
N LEU A 559 0.44 32.17 -31.21
CA LEU A 559 0.45 32.35 -29.75
C LEU A 559 -0.92 32.82 -29.23
N CYS A 560 -1.57 33.79 -29.89
CA CYS A 560 -2.91 34.28 -29.52
C CYS A 560 -3.97 33.19 -29.55
N GLU A 561 -3.86 32.24 -30.49
CA GLU A 561 -4.75 31.07 -30.61
C GLU A 561 -4.53 30.00 -29.52
N LEU A 562 -3.38 30.01 -28.82
CA LEU A 562 -2.99 28.99 -27.84
C LEU A 562 -3.03 29.51 -26.38
N ASP A 563 -2.43 30.68 -26.12
CA ASP A 563 -2.51 31.39 -24.83
C ASP A 563 -2.57 32.91 -25.07
N ALA A 564 -3.80 33.43 -25.11
CA ALA A 564 -4.06 34.86 -25.22
C ALA A 564 -3.51 35.68 -24.03
N ALA A 565 -3.34 35.09 -22.85
CA ALA A 565 -2.75 35.77 -21.70
C ALA A 565 -1.21 35.85 -21.82
N ALA A 566 -0.54 34.86 -22.42
CA ALA A 566 0.88 34.96 -22.80
C ALA A 566 1.08 35.97 -23.92
N ALA A 567 0.23 35.93 -24.97
CA ALA A 567 0.25 36.94 -26.02
C ALA A 567 0.12 38.36 -25.46
N PHE A 568 -0.84 38.59 -24.56
CA PHE A 568 -0.99 39.88 -23.89
C PHE A 568 0.27 40.27 -23.08
N ARG A 569 0.81 39.37 -22.26
CA ARG A 569 2.04 39.61 -21.46
C ARG A 569 3.25 40.01 -22.33
N ILE A 570 3.43 39.39 -23.50
CA ILE A 570 4.55 39.71 -24.41
C ILE A 570 4.25 40.96 -25.26
N SER A 571 2.98 41.34 -25.46
CA SER A 571 2.59 42.57 -26.16
C SER A 571 2.80 43.86 -25.34
N ILE A 572 2.83 43.76 -24.01
CA ILE A 572 3.05 44.89 -23.08
C ILE A 572 4.52 45.06 -22.66
N THR A 573 5.43 44.27 -23.23
CA THR A 573 6.90 44.35 -23.08
C THR A 573 7.58 44.63 -24.41
#